data_AF-A0A945FGZ0-F1
#
_entry.id   AF-A0A945FGZ0-F1
#
_cell.length_a   1.000
_cell.length_b   1.000
_cell.length_c   1.000
_cell.angle_alpha   90.00
_cell.angle_beta   90.00
_cell.angle_gamma   90.00
#
_symmetry.space_group_name_H-M   'P 1'
#
loop_
_entity.id
_entity.type
_entity.pdbx_description
1 polymer ?
#
loop_
_entity_poly.entity_id
_entity_poly.type
_entity_poly.pdbx_seq_one_letter_code
_entity_poly.pdbx_strand_id
1 'polypeptide(L)'
;MPRGRCHFALLVGLQERLDEDLPQIGELTKRHFSDFLAGSLAPDAMRSLGKMGKFGSHFYSEDRQETWGKSVVGLFESHPNLSNPEQLSEQDCAFLMGYISHLTTDEAFRDQVTIHVHGVDLWRPIIRGLWSLVDELPINHPNLGGEVDLFVRSDHVGFIDCQIVRTFLQRARGWAVCSNPWEHELVFLQMIEREIPEQEARESFTKNRGMAARYLNENRRRDFVDEAIQRGFDAVRGFMTGKHKHVRVEK
;
A
#
# COMPACT_ATOMS: atom_id res chain seq x y z
N MET A 1 -4.75 -1.56 -8.47
CA MET A 1 -5.63 -2.75 -8.32
C MET A 1 -5.31 -3.25 -6.94
N PRO A 2 -6.29 -3.62 -6.09
CA PRO A 2 -5.99 -3.89 -4.70
C PRO A 2 -5.24 -5.21 -4.58
N ARG A 3 -3.91 -5.17 -4.66
CA ARG A 3 -2.98 -6.26 -4.37
C ARG A 3 -2.19 -5.78 -3.18
N GLY A 4 -2.45 -6.34 -2.01
CA GLY A 4 -1.99 -5.77 -0.74
C GLY A 4 -0.81 -6.50 -0.10
N ARG A 5 -0.39 -7.66 -0.61
CA ARG A 5 0.60 -8.48 0.12
C ARG A 5 1.98 -7.85 0.10
N CYS A 6 2.46 -7.38 -1.05
CA CYS A 6 3.72 -6.66 -1.08
C CYS A 6 3.70 -5.36 -0.24
N HIS A 7 2.54 -4.71 -0.07
CA HIS A 7 2.42 -3.57 0.86
C HIS A 7 2.72 -3.99 2.29
N PHE A 8 2.28 -5.17 2.74
CA PHE A 8 2.68 -5.70 4.05
C PHE A 8 4.19 -5.95 4.15
N ALA A 9 4.79 -6.58 3.13
CA ALA A 9 6.22 -6.84 3.11
C ALA A 9 7.04 -5.53 3.20
N LEU A 10 6.67 -4.54 2.39
CA LEU A 10 7.36 -3.25 2.32
C LEU A 10 7.10 -2.39 3.56
N LEU A 11 5.91 -2.49 4.18
CA LEU A 11 5.63 -1.84 5.45
C LEU A 11 6.51 -2.38 6.58
N VAL A 12 6.72 -3.70 6.64
CA VAL A 12 7.63 -4.31 7.62
C VAL A 12 9.06 -3.84 7.40
N GLY A 13 9.55 -3.84 6.16
CA GLY A 13 10.88 -3.30 5.84
C GLY A 13 11.02 -1.81 6.16
N LEU A 14 9.97 -1.01 5.95
CA LEU A 14 9.93 0.38 6.37
C LEU A 14 9.97 0.50 7.90
N GLN A 15 9.24 -0.34 8.63
CA GLN A 15 9.25 -0.36 10.09
C GLN A 15 10.67 -0.61 10.62
N GLU A 16 11.35 -1.63 10.10
CA GLU A 16 12.75 -1.96 10.44
C GLU A 16 13.65 -0.74 10.21
N ARG A 17 13.53 -0.10 9.04
CA ARG A 17 14.32 1.10 8.74
C ARG A 17 14.03 2.28 9.66
N LEU A 18 12.76 2.51 10.00
CA LEU A 18 12.36 3.56 10.93
C LEU A 18 12.90 3.30 12.34
N ASP A 19 12.96 2.05 12.78
CA ASP A 19 13.53 1.66 14.06
C ASP A 19 15.03 1.91 14.16
N GLU A 20 15.77 1.60 13.10
CA GLU A 20 17.21 1.81 13.03
C GLU A 20 17.59 3.29 12.97
N ASP A 21 16.96 4.04 12.06
CA ASP A 21 17.42 5.39 11.70
C ASP A 21 16.65 6.50 12.44
N LEU A 22 15.41 6.25 12.88
CA LEU A 22 14.55 7.22 13.55
C LEU A 22 13.87 6.59 14.79
N PRO A 23 14.64 6.21 15.84
CA PRO A 23 14.16 5.31 16.90
C PRO A 23 12.87 5.75 17.62
N GLN A 24 12.62 7.07 17.74
CA GLN A 24 11.38 7.57 18.32
C GLN A 24 10.16 7.29 17.44
N ILE A 25 10.31 7.42 16.12
CA ILE A 25 9.26 7.09 15.14
C ILE A 25 9.14 5.57 15.03
N GLY A 26 10.26 4.85 15.02
CA GLY A 26 10.28 3.39 15.07
C GLY A 26 9.48 2.83 16.25
N GLU A 27 9.77 3.28 17.47
CA GLU A 27 9.06 2.90 18.69
C GLU A 27 7.56 3.23 18.61
N LEU A 28 7.20 4.40 18.06
CA LEU A 28 5.80 4.78 17.84
C LEU A 28 5.08 3.80 16.90
N THR A 29 5.71 3.45 15.76
CA THR A 29 5.13 2.48 14.80
C THR A 29 5.06 1.07 15.36
N LYS A 30 6.00 0.64 16.21
CA LYS A 30 5.94 -0.66 16.88
C LYS A 30 4.82 -0.74 17.91
N ARG A 31 4.68 0.31 18.73
CA ARG A 31 3.65 0.37 19.78
C ARG A 31 2.23 0.30 19.19
N HIS A 32 2.03 0.94 18.04
CA HIS A 32 0.74 1.00 17.34
C HIS A 32 0.81 0.29 15.99
N PHE A 33 1.45 -0.90 15.96
CA PHE A 33 1.74 -1.60 14.71
C PHE A 33 0.47 -2.03 13.95
N SER A 34 -0.60 -2.41 14.64
CA SER A 34 -1.88 -2.76 14.01
C SER A 34 -2.52 -1.56 13.29
N ASP A 35 -2.40 -0.33 13.82
CA ASP A 35 -2.81 0.91 13.16
C ASP A 35 -1.92 1.24 11.96
N PHE A 36 -0.59 1.11 12.11
CA PHE A 36 0.38 1.29 11.02
C PHE A 36 0.10 0.32 9.86
N LEU A 37 -0.20 -0.94 10.19
CA LEU A 37 -0.58 -1.99 9.25
C LEU A 37 -1.89 -1.67 8.54
N ALA A 38 -2.94 -1.29 9.29
CA ALA A 38 -4.23 -0.95 8.71
C ALA A 38 -4.13 0.26 7.76
N GLY A 39 -3.34 1.27 8.13
CA GLY A 39 -3.05 2.43 7.29
C GLY A 39 -2.48 2.04 5.93
N SER A 40 -1.62 1.01 5.89
CA SER A 40 -0.99 0.53 4.65
C SER A 40 -1.95 -0.09 3.62
N LEU A 41 -3.19 -0.41 4.01
CA LEU A 41 -4.25 -0.87 3.11
C LEU A 41 -5.42 0.10 3.02
N ALA A 42 -5.39 1.20 3.77
CA ALA A 42 -6.50 2.15 3.82
C ALA A 42 -6.82 2.79 2.45
N PRO A 43 -5.86 3.18 1.60
CA PRO A 43 -6.17 3.69 0.26
C PRO A 43 -7.02 2.73 -0.58
N ASP A 44 -6.65 1.46 -0.62
CA ASP A 44 -7.38 0.44 -1.36
C ASP A 44 -8.73 0.08 -0.74
N ALA A 45 -8.84 0.13 0.59
CA ALA A 45 -10.11 -0.03 1.30
C ALA A 45 -11.09 1.09 0.93
N MET A 46 -10.64 2.35 1.00
CA MET A 46 -11.44 3.51 0.64
C MET A 46 -11.80 3.54 -0.84
N ARG A 47 -10.91 3.05 -1.71
CA ARG A 47 -11.19 2.87 -3.13
C ARG A 47 -12.26 1.82 -3.39
N SER A 48 -12.09 0.63 -2.83
CA SER A 48 -12.84 -0.57 -3.22
C SER A 48 -14.18 -0.66 -2.49
N LEU A 49 -14.16 -0.47 -1.17
CA LEU A 49 -15.36 -0.54 -0.32
C LEU A 49 -15.96 0.85 -0.08
N GLY A 50 -15.11 1.86 0.10
CA GLY A 50 -15.54 3.25 0.28
C GLY A 50 -15.94 3.98 -1.01
N LYS A 51 -15.74 3.36 -2.18
CA LYS A 51 -16.13 3.88 -3.51
C LYS A 51 -15.56 5.27 -3.85
N MET A 52 -14.45 5.69 -3.25
CA MET A 52 -13.84 7.02 -3.47
C MET A 52 -13.16 7.18 -4.84
N GLY A 53 -13.08 6.12 -5.64
CA GLY A 53 -12.27 6.08 -6.86
C GLY A 53 -10.77 6.11 -6.55
N LYS A 54 -9.93 5.96 -7.59
CA LYS A 54 -8.48 5.93 -7.41
C LYS A 54 -7.94 7.29 -6.98
N PHE A 55 -8.28 8.36 -7.70
CA PHE A 55 -7.74 9.68 -7.40
C PHE A 55 -8.12 10.18 -6.00
N GLY A 56 -9.34 9.89 -5.52
CA GLY A 56 -9.78 10.32 -4.18
C GLY A 56 -9.08 9.61 -3.02
N SER A 57 -8.46 8.45 -3.24
CA SER A 57 -7.82 7.63 -2.20
C SER A 57 -6.31 7.46 -2.38
N HIS A 58 -5.80 7.63 -3.59
CA HIS A 58 -4.37 7.49 -3.89
C HIS A 58 -3.74 8.82 -4.29
N PHE A 59 -4.54 9.87 -4.53
CA PHE A 59 -4.08 11.23 -4.88
C PHE A 59 -3.23 11.31 -6.17
N TYR A 60 -3.21 10.24 -6.96
CA TYR A 60 -2.65 10.21 -8.31
C TYR A 60 -3.47 9.29 -9.23
N SER A 61 -3.29 9.46 -10.54
CA SER A 61 -3.80 8.51 -11.53
C SER A 61 -2.83 8.34 -12.71
N GLU A 62 -2.90 7.19 -13.37
CA GLU A 62 -2.01 6.83 -14.47
C GLU A 62 -2.18 7.73 -15.70
N ASP A 63 -3.34 8.37 -15.86
CA ASP A 63 -3.68 9.29 -16.94
C ASP A 63 -3.33 10.76 -16.64
N ARG A 64 -2.89 11.08 -15.41
CA ARG A 64 -2.57 12.44 -14.94
C ARG A 64 -1.11 12.55 -14.53
N GLN A 65 -0.22 12.66 -15.51
CA GLN A 65 1.24 12.69 -15.27
C GLN A 65 1.67 13.81 -14.31
N GLU A 66 0.93 14.92 -14.27
CA GLU A 66 1.17 16.04 -13.37
C GLU A 66 1.04 15.68 -11.87
N THR A 67 0.39 14.54 -11.57
CA THR A 67 0.18 14.02 -10.21
C THR A 67 1.24 13.00 -9.78
N TRP A 68 2.11 12.55 -10.70
CA TRP A 68 3.10 11.51 -10.41
C TRP A 68 4.19 12.01 -9.47
N GLY A 69 4.49 11.22 -8.43
CA GLY A 69 5.47 11.59 -7.41
C GLY A 69 4.95 12.60 -6.39
N LYS A 70 3.63 12.87 -6.40
CA LYS A 70 2.98 13.88 -5.55
C LYS A 70 1.88 13.30 -4.67
N SER A 71 1.73 11.98 -4.59
CA SER A 71 0.60 11.36 -3.88
C SER A 71 0.50 11.80 -2.41
N VAL A 72 1.64 11.85 -1.70
CA VAL A 72 1.69 12.30 -0.29
C VAL A 72 1.39 13.80 -0.16
N VAL A 73 1.88 14.61 -1.09
CA VAL A 73 1.58 16.05 -1.11
C VAL A 73 0.09 16.28 -1.39
N GLY A 74 -0.46 15.57 -2.38
CA GLY A 74 -1.88 15.63 -2.73
C GLY A 74 -2.81 15.19 -1.60
N LEU A 75 -2.41 14.19 -0.79
CA LEU A 75 -3.12 13.81 0.45
C LEU A 75 -3.26 15.02 1.39
N PHE A 76 -2.15 15.70 1.70
CA PHE A 76 -2.16 16.81 2.65
C PHE A 76 -2.73 18.12 2.07
N GLU A 77 -2.66 18.32 0.75
CA GLU A 77 -3.36 19.40 0.05
C GLU A 77 -4.88 19.21 0.10
N SER A 78 -5.35 17.98 -0.12
CA SER A 78 -6.78 17.65 -0.10
C SER A 78 -7.36 17.59 1.32
N HIS A 79 -6.52 17.19 2.30
CA HIS A 79 -6.91 17.01 3.69
C HIS A 79 -5.91 17.68 4.66
N PRO A 80 -5.86 19.02 4.72
CA PRO A 80 -4.87 19.75 5.52
C PRO A 80 -4.91 19.44 7.01
N ASN A 81 -6.08 19.05 7.53
CA ASN A 81 -6.26 18.63 8.93
C ASN A 81 -5.47 17.37 9.31
N LEU A 82 -4.99 16.60 8.32
CA LEU A 82 -4.14 15.42 8.53
C LEU A 82 -2.63 15.75 8.47
N SER A 83 -2.25 16.97 8.08
CA SER A 83 -0.86 17.33 7.79
C SER A 83 0.00 17.62 9.01
N ASN A 84 -0.62 17.85 10.17
CA ASN A 84 0.06 18.25 11.40
C ASN A 84 0.07 17.12 12.43
N PRO A 85 1.18 16.35 12.58
CA PRO A 85 1.25 15.24 13.52
C PRO A 85 1.05 15.67 14.98
N GLU A 86 1.35 16.92 15.36
CA GLU A 86 1.15 17.43 16.73
C GLU A 86 -0.33 17.59 17.12
N GLN A 87 -1.23 17.57 16.14
CA GLN A 87 -2.68 17.66 16.36
C GLN A 87 -3.36 16.29 16.30
N LEU A 88 -2.60 15.23 16.09
CA LEU A 88 -3.09 13.86 15.94
C LEU A 88 -2.74 13.03 17.17
N SER A 89 -3.53 12.00 17.43
CA SER A 89 -3.16 11.00 18.42
C SER A 89 -1.95 10.18 17.92
N GLU A 90 -1.25 9.50 18.83
CA GLU A 90 -0.18 8.57 18.45
C GLU A 90 -0.66 7.48 17.48
N GLN A 91 -1.88 6.96 17.69
CA GLN A 91 -2.52 5.95 16.83
C GLN A 91 -2.80 6.50 15.43
N ASP A 92 -3.31 7.73 15.33
CA ASP A 92 -3.57 8.38 14.04
C ASP A 92 -2.28 8.71 13.29
N CYS A 93 -1.22 9.10 14.02
CA CYS A 93 0.11 9.24 13.45
C CYS A 93 0.61 7.91 12.86
N ALA A 94 0.53 6.82 13.63
CA ALA A 94 0.90 5.48 13.15
C ALA A 94 0.10 5.08 11.92
N PHE A 95 -1.23 5.24 11.97
CA PHE A 95 -2.11 4.97 10.85
C PHE A 95 -1.75 5.77 9.59
N LEU A 96 -1.53 7.08 9.70
CA LEU A 96 -1.15 7.91 8.56
C LEU A 96 0.24 7.58 8.01
N MET A 97 1.20 7.19 8.85
CA MET A 97 2.49 6.69 8.36
C MET A 97 2.32 5.42 7.51
N GLY A 98 1.37 4.55 7.88
CA GLY A 98 0.99 3.39 7.07
C GLY A 98 0.38 3.80 5.74
N TYR A 99 -0.52 4.79 5.75
CA TYR A 99 -1.12 5.36 4.55
C TYR A 99 -0.06 5.92 3.60
N ILE A 100 0.90 6.68 4.13
CA ILE A 100 2.05 7.21 3.38
C ILE A 100 2.87 6.08 2.74
N SER A 101 3.14 5.01 3.50
CA SER A 101 3.84 3.82 3.00
C SER A 101 3.12 3.20 1.79
N HIS A 102 1.78 3.12 1.84
CA HIS A 102 0.99 2.65 0.70
C HIS A 102 1.20 3.53 -0.53
N LEU A 103 1.02 4.85 -0.39
CA LEU A 103 1.13 5.79 -1.51
C LEU A 103 2.53 5.72 -2.15
N THR A 104 3.57 5.71 -1.33
CA THR A 104 4.97 5.66 -1.80
C THR A 104 5.31 4.32 -2.46
N THR A 105 4.78 3.21 -1.93
CA THR A 105 4.87 1.88 -2.55
C THR A 105 4.24 1.88 -3.95
N ASP A 106 3.05 2.46 -4.08
CA ASP A 106 2.31 2.47 -5.34
C ASP A 106 3.05 3.29 -6.42
N GLU A 107 3.66 4.41 -6.03
CA GLU A 107 4.51 5.21 -6.91
C GLU A 107 5.82 4.51 -7.28
N ALA A 108 6.46 3.83 -6.33
CA ALA A 108 7.66 3.03 -6.59
C ALA A 108 7.32 1.86 -7.53
N PHE A 109 6.17 1.21 -7.36
CA PHE A 109 5.72 0.16 -8.26
C PHE A 109 5.48 0.68 -9.68
N ARG A 110 4.87 1.87 -9.81
CA ARG A 110 4.76 2.54 -11.11
C ARG A 110 6.13 2.74 -11.75
N ASP A 111 7.05 3.38 -11.05
CA ASP A 111 8.33 3.83 -11.62
C ASP A 111 9.29 2.67 -11.87
N GLN A 112 9.36 1.71 -10.95
CA GLN A 112 10.31 0.61 -11.02
C GLN A 112 9.72 -0.61 -11.72
N VAL A 113 8.41 -0.88 -11.59
CA VAL A 113 7.84 -2.16 -12.06
C VAL A 113 6.96 -2.00 -13.29
N THR A 114 6.14 -0.97 -13.43
CA THR A 114 5.17 -0.93 -14.55
C THR A 114 5.50 0.05 -15.67
N ILE A 115 6.31 1.09 -15.44
CA ILE A 115 6.51 2.17 -16.42
C ILE A 115 6.94 1.64 -17.80
N HIS A 116 7.78 0.60 -17.81
CA HIS A 116 8.36 0.01 -19.02
C HIS A 116 7.42 -0.97 -19.75
N VAL A 117 6.26 -1.31 -19.18
CA VAL A 117 5.24 -2.15 -19.84
C VAL A 117 4.06 -1.35 -20.38
N HIS A 118 3.98 -0.05 -20.09
CA HIS A 118 3.00 0.81 -20.72
C HIS A 118 3.27 0.90 -22.23
N GLY A 119 2.23 0.70 -23.04
CA GLY A 119 2.34 0.69 -24.51
C GLY A 119 2.68 -0.68 -25.12
N VAL A 120 2.93 -1.71 -24.31
CA VAL A 120 3.08 -3.09 -24.78
C VAL A 120 1.70 -3.72 -25.01
N ASP A 121 1.57 -4.54 -26.07
CA ASP A 121 0.38 -5.36 -26.27
C ASP A 121 0.08 -6.22 -25.03
N LEU A 122 -1.20 -6.30 -24.65
CA LEU A 122 -1.66 -7.05 -23.48
C LEU A 122 -1.02 -6.56 -22.15
N TRP A 123 -0.70 -5.28 -22.01
CA TRP A 123 -0.13 -4.71 -20.79
C TRP A 123 -0.95 -4.99 -19.51
N ARG A 124 -2.29 -5.07 -19.60
CA ARG A 124 -3.15 -5.34 -18.42
C ARG A 124 -2.88 -6.72 -17.79
N PRO A 125 -2.92 -7.85 -18.54
CA PRO A 125 -2.41 -9.15 -18.10
C PRO A 125 -1.00 -9.10 -17.50
N ILE A 126 -0.08 -8.38 -18.15
CA ILE A 126 1.31 -8.25 -17.69
C ILE A 126 1.37 -7.59 -16.31
N ILE A 127 0.70 -6.44 -16.12
CA ILE A 127 0.66 -5.75 -14.83
C ILE A 127 0.06 -6.64 -13.72
N ARG A 128 -0.96 -7.44 -14.02
CA ARG A 128 -1.50 -8.41 -13.04
C ARG A 128 -0.46 -9.45 -12.64
N GLY A 129 0.29 -9.98 -13.61
CA GLY A 129 1.39 -10.90 -13.34
C GLY A 129 2.52 -10.25 -12.55
N LEU A 130 2.87 -9.00 -12.84
CA LEU A 130 3.89 -8.24 -12.13
C LEU A 130 3.53 -8.05 -10.65
N TRP A 131 2.29 -7.65 -10.35
CA TRP A 131 1.80 -7.59 -8.98
C TRP A 131 1.90 -8.96 -8.28
N SER A 132 1.47 -10.03 -8.94
CA SER A 132 1.57 -11.37 -8.39
C SER A 132 3.02 -11.81 -8.10
N LEU A 133 3.99 -11.37 -8.89
CA LEU A 133 5.40 -11.68 -8.67
C LEU A 133 5.99 -10.88 -7.50
N VAL A 134 5.63 -9.61 -7.33
CA VAL A 134 6.08 -8.82 -6.18
C VAL A 134 5.37 -9.21 -4.88
N ASP A 135 4.17 -9.78 -4.94
CA ASP A 135 3.48 -10.34 -3.77
C ASP A 135 4.29 -11.48 -3.10
N GLU A 136 5.28 -12.06 -3.78
CA GLU A 136 6.21 -13.06 -3.24
C GLU A 136 7.36 -12.48 -2.40
N LEU A 137 7.39 -11.16 -2.19
CA LEU A 137 8.33 -10.55 -1.23
C LEU A 137 8.14 -11.17 0.17
N PRO A 138 9.24 -11.50 0.88
CA PRO A 138 9.13 -12.08 2.22
C PRO A 138 8.50 -11.07 3.18
N ILE A 139 7.64 -11.56 4.08
CA ILE A 139 7.11 -10.76 5.19
C ILE A 139 7.85 -11.23 6.43
N ASN A 140 8.78 -10.41 6.92
CA ASN A 140 9.64 -10.73 8.07
C ASN A 140 8.97 -10.35 9.40
N HIS A 141 7.69 -10.67 9.56
CA HIS A 141 6.94 -10.41 10.80
C HIS A 141 6.35 -11.71 11.34
N PRO A 142 6.68 -12.13 12.58
CA PRO A 142 6.39 -13.48 13.07
C PRO A 142 4.89 -13.77 13.23
N ASN A 143 4.06 -12.74 13.44
CA ASN A 143 2.62 -12.90 13.64
C ASN A 143 1.80 -11.80 12.95
N LEU A 144 2.04 -11.55 11.65
CA LEU A 144 1.31 -10.49 10.93
C LEU A 144 -0.22 -10.72 10.91
N GLY A 145 -0.66 -11.98 10.86
CA GLY A 145 -2.08 -12.32 10.95
C GLY A 145 -2.73 -11.89 12.28
N GLY A 146 -2.00 -11.98 13.39
CA GLY A 146 -2.46 -11.47 14.67
C GLY A 146 -2.57 -9.94 14.69
N GLU A 147 -1.59 -9.24 14.08
CA GLU A 147 -1.63 -7.77 13.97
C GLU A 147 -2.84 -7.27 13.16
N VAL A 148 -3.21 -8.00 12.10
CA VAL A 148 -4.45 -7.77 11.36
C VAL A 148 -5.67 -7.87 12.28
N ASP A 149 -5.72 -8.90 13.13
CA ASP A 149 -6.85 -9.16 14.01
C ASP A 149 -6.95 -8.16 15.17
N LEU A 150 -5.84 -7.50 15.54
CA LEU A 150 -5.78 -6.48 16.59
C LEU A 150 -6.38 -5.12 16.17
N PHE A 151 -6.51 -4.85 14.88
CA PHE A 151 -7.13 -3.60 14.40
C PHE A 151 -8.66 -3.67 14.53
N VAL A 152 -9.20 -3.02 15.57
CA VAL A 152 -10.63 -3.08 15.92
C VAL A 152 -11.38 -1.76 15.75
N ARG A 153 -10.69 -0.70 15.31
CA ARG A 153 -11.21 0.66 15.21
C ARG A 153 -12.42 0.76 14.26
N SER A 154 -13.29 1.72 14.56
CA SER A 154 -14.52 2.03 13.80
C SER A 154 -14.83 3.53 13.77
N ASP A 155 -13.88 4.35 14.18
CA ASP A 155 -13.90 5.81 14.14
C ASP A 155 -13.41 6.34 12.77
N HIS A 156 -13.04 7.61 12.69
CA HIS A 156 -12.53 8.23 11.46
C HIS A 156 -11.16 8.87 11.68
N VAL A 157 -10.26 8.69 10.72
CA VAL A 157 -9.01 9.47 10.61
C VAL A 157 -9.17 10.45 9.45
N GLY A 158 -9.69 11.64 9.76
CA GLY A 158 -10.08 12.62 8.74
C GLY A 158 -11.20 12.11 7.86
N PHE A 159 -10.92 11.85 6.58
CA PHE A 159 -11.89 11.30 5.62
C PHE A 159 -11.93 9.76 5.61
N ILE A 160 -11.03 9.12 6.35
CA ILE A 160 -10.81 7.67 6.29
C ILE A 160 -11.72 7.00 7.32
N ASP A 161 -12.61 6.13 6.87
CA ASP A 161 -13.52 5.36 7.71
C ASP A 161 -12.81 4.07 8.19
N CYS A 162 -12.50 3.99 9.48
CA CYS A 162 -11.78 2.85 10.05
C CYS A 162 -12.60 1.56 10.03
N GLN A 163 -13.94 1.62 10.01
CA GLN A 163 -14.78 0.43 9.88
C GLN A 163 -14.66 -0.18 8.48
N ILE A 164 -14.59 0.67 7.45
CA ILE A 164 -14.32 0.23 6.07
C ILE A 164 -12.93 -0.41 5.97
N VAL A 165 -11.91 0.24 6.54
CA VAL A 165 -10.53 -0.27 6.57
C VAL A 165 -10.46 -1.62 7.28
N ARG A 166 -11.09 -1.74 8.46
CA ARG A 166 -11.16 -2.99 9.21
C ARG A 166 -11.79 -4.12 8.39
N THR A 167 -12.91 -3.84 7.72
CA THR A 167 -13.61 -4.82 6.86
C THR A 167 -12.71 -5.29 5.73
N PHE A 168 -11.99 -4.36 5.10
CA PHE A 168 -11.03 -4.69 4.04
C PHE A 168 -9.85 -5.51 4.56
N LEU A 169 -9.27 -5.12 5.69
CA LEU A 169 -8.13 -5.79 6.33
C LEU A 169 -8.48 -7.24 6.70
N GLN A 170 -9.70 -7.48 7.19
CA GLN A 170 -10.21 -8.84 7.46
C GLN A 170 -10.29 -9.69 6.18
N ARG A 171 -10.74 -9.12 5.05
CA ARG A 171 -10.73 -9.81 3.74
C ARG A 171 -9.29 -10.09 3.26
N ALA A 172 -8.38 -9.15 3.50
CA ALA A 172 -6.97 -9.24 3.12
C ALA A 172 -6.15 -10.17 4.04
N ARG A 173 -6.71 -10.67 5.15
CA ARG A 173 -5.99 -11.48 6.15
C ARG A 173 -5.24 -12.68 5.56
N GLY A 174 -5.78 -13.31 4.51
CA GLY A 174 -5.13 -14.43 3.82
C GLY A 174 -3.74 -14.09 3.26
N TRP A 175 -3.51 -12.83 2.86
CA TRP A 175 -2.20 -12.36 2.42
C TRP A 175 -1.15 -12.30 3.54
N ALA A 176 -1.59 -12.08 4.78
CA ALA A 176 -0.71 -11.98 5.94
C ALA A 176 -0.24 -13.35 6.47
N VAL A 177 -1.03 -14.41 6.25
CA VAL A 177 -0.82 -15.74 6.86
C VAL A 177 -0.40 -16.82 5.87
N CYS A 178 -0.44 -16.54 4.57
CA CYS A 178 -0.07 -17.50 3.53
C CYS A 178 1.09 -16.97 2.69
N SER A 179 1.98 -17.87 2.26
CA SER A 179 3.08 -17.58 1.32
C SER A 179 2.81 -18.14 -0.08
N ASN A 180 1.77 -18.94 -0.28
CA ASN A 180 1.45 -19.55 -1.56
C ASN A 180 0.90 -18.48 -2.54
N PRO A 181 1.57 -18.21 -3.68
CA PRO A 181 1.13 -17.21 -4.65
C PRO A 181 -0.29 -17.44 -5.20
N TRP A 182 -0.72 -18.70 -5.27
CA TRP A 182 -2.07 -19.03 -5.71
C TRP A 182 -3.12 -18.63 -4.67
N GLU A 183 -2.85 -18.83 -3.37
CA GLU A 183 -3.75 -18.39 -2.31
C GLU A 183 -3.87 -16.86 -2.28
N HIS A 184 -2.79 -16.14 -2.62
CA HIS A 184 -2.86 -14.68 -2.77
C HIS A 184 -3.79 -14.25 -3.90
N GLU A 185 -3.80 -15.00 -5.00
CA GLU A 185 -4.74 -14.78 -6.11
C GLU A 185 -6.18 -15.04 -5.68
N LEU A 186 -6.44 -16.08 -4.89
CA LEU A 186 -7.78 -16.37 -4.37
C LEU A 186 -8.29 -15.23 -3.47
N VAL A 187 -7.46 -14.71 -2.57
CA VAL A 187 -7.79 -13.54 -1.75
C VAL A 187 -8.06 -12.31 -2.63
N PHE A 188 -7.24 -12.09 -3.66
CA PHE A 188 -7.46 -11.00 -4.61
C PHE A 188 -8.82 -11.12 -5.33
N LEU A 189 -9.15 -12.31 -5.87
CA LEU A 189 -10.40 -12.57 -6.57
C LEU A 189 -11.62 -12.38 -5.66
N GLN A 190 -11.52 -12.83 -4.40
CA GLN A 190 -12.54 -12.59 -3.38
C GLN A 190 -12.73 -11.09 -3.13
N MET A 191 -11.65 -10.33 -3.04
CA MET A 191 -11.71 -8.89 -2.77
C MET A 191 -12.34 -8.07 -3.90
N ILE A 192 -12.12 -8.46 -5.15
CA ILE A 192 -12.75 -7.81 -6.31
C ILE A 192 -14.11 -8.42 -6.68
N GLU A 193 -14.65 -9.29 -5.83
CA GLU A 193 -15.96 -9.94 -5.98
C GLU A 193 -16.13 -10.60 -7.37
N ARG A 194 -15.05 -11.24 -7.86
CA ARG A 194 -15.02 -11.84 -9.19
C ARG A 194 -15.14 -13.35 -9.11
N GLU A 195 -16.32 -13.84 -9.47
CA GLU A 195 -16.58 -15.27 -9.61
C GLU A 195 -16.05 -15.76 -10.97
N ILE A 196 -15.05 -16.62 -10.94
CA ILE A 196 -14.48 -17.30 -12.11
C ILE A 196 -14.30 -18.77 -11.73
N PRO A 197 -14.59 -19.74 -12.62
CA PRO A 197 -14.24 -21.14 -12.38
C PRO A 197 -12.76 -21.29 -12.04
N GLU A 198 -12.44 -22.11 -11.02
CA GLU A 198 -11.07 -22.24 -10.51
C GLU A 198 -10.06 -22.57 -11.61
N GLN A 199 -10.43 -23.47 -12.54
CA GLN A 199 -9.58 -23.85 -13.66
C GLN A 199 -9.20 -22.64 -14.54
N GLU A 200 -10.20 -21.83 -14.94
CA GLU A 200 -9.96 -20.62 -15.75
C GLU A 200 -9.12 -19.59 -14.97
N ALA A 201 -9.38 -19.44 -13.67
CA ALA A 201 -8.59 -18.56 -12.81
C ALA A 201 -7.12 -19.02 -12.72
N ARG A 202 -6.86 -20.32 -12.59
CA ARG A 202 -5.50 -20.91 -12.58
C ARG A 202 -4.77 -20.72 -13.90
N GLU A 203 -5.46 -20.95 -15.02
CA GLU A 203 -4.91 -20.75 -16.36
C GLU A 203 -4.53 -19.28 -16.58
N SER A 204 -5.44 -18.36 -16.23
CA SER A 204 -5.21 -16.91 -16.30
C SER A 204 -4.04 -16.48 -15.41
N PHE A 205 -4.00 -16.95 -14.15
CA PHE A 205 -2.92 -16.68 -13.21
C PHE A 205 -1.55 -17.11 -13.76
N THR A 206 -1.47 -18.35 -14.25
CA THR A 206 -0.23 -18.92 -14.80
C THR A 206 0.21 -18.16 -16.04
N LYS A 207 -0.73 -17.87 -16.95
CA LYS A 207 -0.46 -17.10 -18.17
C LYS A 207 0.02 -15.69 -17.87
N ASN A 208 -0.66 -14.96 -16.98
CA ASN A 208 -0.29 -13.59 -16.62
C ASN A 208 1.12 -13.54 -16.01
N ARG A 209 1.45 -14.47 -15.10
CA ARG A 209 2.78 -14.59 -14.50
C ARG A 209 3.85 -14.92 -15.54
N GLY A 210 3.58 -15.88 -16.44
CA GLY A 210 4.49 -16.23 -17.54
C GLY A 210 4.78 -15.03 -18.46
N MET A 211 3.76 -14.23 -18.77
CA MET A 211 3.93 -13.00 -19.56
C MET A 211 4.74 -11.92 -18.83
N ALA A 212 4.59 -11.83 -17.50
CA ALA A 212 5.23 -10.84 -16.64
C ALA A 212 6.69 -11.17 -16.30
N ALA A 213 7.06 -12.45 -16.24
CA ALA A 213 8.38 -12.90 -15.79
C ALA A 213 9.55 -12.28 -16.58
N ARG A 214 9.36 -11.98 -17.87
CA ARG A 214 10.38 -11.31 -18.71
C ARG A 214 10.59 -9.82 -18.42
N TYR A 215 9.70 -9.21 -17.63
CA TYR A 215 9.69 -7.78 -17.32
C TYR A 215 10.19 -7.47 -15.91
N LEU A 216 10.23 -8.46 -15.02
CA LEU A 216 10.70 -8.30 -13.65
C LEU A 216 11.88 -9.22 -13.37
N ASN A 217 13.09 -8.68 -13.52
CA ASN A 217 14.31 -9.36 -13.07
C ASN A 217 14.64 -8.99 -11.62
N GLU A 218 15.61 -9.69 -11.03
CA GLU A 218 16.00 -9.48 -9.63
C GLU A 218 16.53 -8.07 -9.34
N ASN A 219 17.19 -7.41 -10.29
CA ASN A 219 17.64 -6.04 -10.12
C ASN A 219 16.44 -5.09 -9.98
N ARG A 220 15.48 -5.18 -10.90
CA ARG A 220 14.27 -4.34 -10.87
C ARG A 220 13.41 -4.62 -9.63
N ARG A 221 13.38 -5.87 -9.17
CA ARG A 221 12.73 -6.24 -7.91
C ARG A 221 13.42 -5.58 -6.72
N ARG A 222 14.76 -5.58 -6.68
CA ARG A 222 15.54 -4.89 -5.64
C ARG A 222 15.33 -3.39 -5.68
N ASP A 223 15.45 -2.78 -6.87
CA ASP A 223 15.22 -1.36 -7.08
C ASP A 223 13.81 -0.94 -6.61
N PHE A 224 12.80 -1.77 -6.85
CA PHE A 224 11.45 -1.54 -6.32
C PHE A 224 11.40 -1.54 -4.78
N VAL A 225 12.01 -2.53 -4.13
CA VAL A 225 12.05 -2.62 -2.67
C VAL A 225 12.79 -1.41 -2.07
N ASP A 226 13.98 -1.12 -2.58
CA ASP A 226 14.82 -0.03 -2.10
C ASP A 226 14.11 1.32 -2.29
N GLU A 227 13.52 1.56 -3.46
CA GLU A 227 12.80 2.80 -3.76
C GLU A 227 11.53 2.95 -2.91
N ALA A 228 10.76 1.88 -2.71
CA ALA A 228 9.54 1.93 -1.90
C ALA A 228 9.86 2.26 -0.43
N ILE A 229 10.87 1.59 0.15
CA ILE A 229 11.30 1.84 1.54
C ILE A 229 11.89 3.24 1.67
N GLN A 230 12.78 3.65 0.76
CA GLN A 230 13.42 4.96 0.81
C GLN A 230 12.40 6.10 0.70
N ARG A 231 11.46 6.02 -0.25
CA ARG A 231 10.37 7.01 -0.38
C ARG A 231 9.47 7.04 0.84
N GLY A 232 9.09 5.86 1.36
CA GLY A 232 8.30 5.74 2.59
C GLY A 232 9.01 6.40 3.77
N PHE A 233 10.30 6.13 3.95
CA PHE A 233 11.14 6.71 4.99
C PHE A 233 11.21 8.23 4.90
N ASP A 234 11.52 8.77 3.72
CA ASP A 234 11.62 10.21 3.50
C ASP A 234 10.28 10.93 3.70
N ALA A 235 9.19 10.33 3.25
CA ALA A 235 7.85 10.88 3.41
C ALA A 235 7.37 10.85 4.87
N VAL A 236 7.60 9.74 5.59
CA VAL A 236 7.30 9.63 7.02
C VAL A 236 8.12 10.64 7.83
N ARG A 237 9.42 10.75 7.56
CA ARG A 237 10.29 11.76 8.19
C ARG A 237 9.79 13.18 7.91
N GLY A 238 9.39 13.47 6.67
CA GLY A 238 8.81 14.75 6.28
C GLY A 238 7.52 15.07 7.03
N PHE A 239 6.62 14.09 7.15
CA PHE A 239 5.39 14.20 7.92
C PHE A 239 5.67 14.50 9.40
N MET A 240 6.48 13.67 10.05
CA MET A 240 6.78 13.78 11.49
C MET A 240 7.55 15.06 11.86
N THR A 241 8.34 15.61 10.93
CA THR A 241 9.05 16.90 11.13
C THR A 241 8.20 18.12 10.76
N GLY A 242 6.95 17.92 10.32
CA GLY A 242 6.03 19.01 10.02
C GLY A 242 6.22 19.69 8.67
N LYS A 243 6.91 19.04 7.72
CA LYS A 243 7.13 19.57 6.34
C LYS A 243 5.83 20.00 5.65
N HIS A 244 4.70 19.39 6.01
CA HIS A 244 3.39 19.62 5.40
C HIS A 244 2.46 20.56 6.19
N LYS A 245 2.89 21.11 7.36
CA LYS A 245 2.05 21.94 8.26
C LYS A 245 1.51 23.25 7.64
N HIS A 246 2.05 23.69 6.50
CA HIS A 246 1.74 24.97 5.88
C HIS A 246 1.16 24.88 4.48
N VAL A 247 0.57 23.74 4.11
CA VAL A 247 -0.18 23.63 2.85
C VAL A 247 -1.44 24.50 2.97
N ARG A 248 -1.31 25.78 2.61
CA ARG A 248 -2.41 26.74 2.55
C ARG A 248 -3.20 26.46 1.28
N VAL A 249 -4.48 26.15 1.43
CA VAL A 249 -5.44 26.20 0.33
C VAL A 249 -5.69 27.68 0.04
N GLU A 250 -5.00 28.24 -0.95
CA GLU A 250 -5.52 29.45 -1.61
C GLU A 250 -6.81 29.03 -2.31
N LYS A 251 -7.93 29.60 -1.86
CA LYS A 251 -9.27 29.38 -2.42
C LYS A 251 -9.45 30.16 -3.72
#